data_AF-A0A2D7EUM5-F1
#
_entry.id   AF-A0A2D7EUM5-F1
#
_cell.length_a   1.000
_cell.length_b   1.000
_cell.length_c   1.000
_cell.angle_alpha   90.00
_cell.angle_beta   90.00
_cell.angle_gamma   90.00
#
_symmetry.space_group_name_H-M   'P 1'
#
loop_
_entity.id
_entity.type
_entity.pdbx_description
1 polymer ?
#
loop_
_entity_poly.entity_id
_entity_poly.type
_entity_poly.pdbx_seq_one_letter_code
_entity_poly.pdbx_strand_id
1 'polypeptide(L)' 'MKVKEERATSVSHVEFEILNELIETVDLESLKQIMVDDKVTGKRWDSGAKNVLLLLENMKDRRRHRLKPEHPEYKEKEK' A
#
# COMPACT_ATOMS: atom_id res chain seq x y z
N MET A 1 8.29 4.03 -14.33
CA MET A 1 8.87 2.78 -14.85
C MET A 1 8.10 1.64 -14.20
N LYS A 2 7.39 0.80 -14.97
CA LYS A 2 6.74 -0.40 -14.42
C LYS A 2 7.84 -1.41 -14.05
N VAL A 3 7.83 -1.86 -12.80
CA VAL A 3 8.76 -2.86 -12.29
C VAL A 3 8.62 -4.12 -13.13
N LYS A 4 9.76 -4.67 -13.53
CA LYS A 4 9.89 -5.92 -14.27
C LYS A 4 9.16 -6.99 -13.44
N GLU A 5 8.06 -7.55 -13.98
CA GLU A 5 7.27 -8.58 -13.30
C GLU A 5 8.19 -9.75 -12.92
N GLU A 6 8.65 -9.76 -11.67
CA GLU A 6 9.36 -10.90 -11.12
C GLU A 6 8.33 -11.95 -10.69
N ARG A 7 8.56 -13.21 -11.08
CA ARG A 7 7.74 -14.32 -10.60
C ARG A 7 7.69 -14.33 -9.07
N ALA A 8 6.57 -14.75 -8.50
CA ALA A 8 6.43 -14.97 -7.07
C ALA A 8 7.58 -15.87 -6.55
N THR A 9 8.27 -15.42 -5.50
CA THR A 9 9.47 -16.08 -4.95
C THR A 9 9.31 -16.48 -3.49
N SER A 10 8.50 -15.74 -2.74
CA SER A 10 8.12 -16.06 -1.37
C SER A 10 6.75 -15.45 -1.07
N VAL A 11 6.10 -15.92 0.00
CA VAL A 11 4.85 -15.32 0.49
C VAL A 11 5.04 -13.83 0.79
N SER A 12 6.16 -13.44 1.41
CA SER A 12 6.42 -12.02 1.72
C SER A 12 6.64 -11.16 0.47
N HIS A 13 7.20 -11.70 -0.62
CA HIS A 13 7.27 -10.98 -1.90
C HIS A 13 5.86 -10.76 -2.46
N VAL A 14 5.04 -11.80 -2.52
CA VAL A 14 3.65 -11.69 -3.00
C VAL A 14 2.84 -10.69 -2.17
N GLU A 15 2.97 -10.73 -0.84
CA GLU A 15 2.32 -9.76 0.05
C GLU A 15 2.75 -8.32 -0.25
N PHE A 16 4.04 -8.10 -0.52
CA PHE A 16 4.55 -6.77 -0.86
C PHE A 16 3.94 -6.26 -2.17
N GLU A 17 3.96 -7.07 -3.23
CA GLU A 17 3.42 -6.69 -4.54
C GLU A 17 1.91 -6.39 -4.47
N ILE A 18 1.14 -7.25 -3.77
CA ILE A 18 -0.29 -7.01 -3.57
C ILE A 18 -0.53 -5.70 -2.81
N LEU A 19 0.21 -5.45 -1.72
CA LEU A 19 0.05 -4.22 -0.95
C LEU A 19 0.45 -2.99 -1.78
N ASN A 20 1.50 -3.09 -2.59
CA ASN A 20 1.94 -2.01 -3.46
C ASN A 20 0.89 -1.67 -4.51
N GLU A 21 0.37 -2.69 -5.20
CA GLU A 21 -0.69 -2.56 -6.19
C GLU A 21 -1.95 -1.94 -5.56
N LEU A 22 -2.39 -2.44 -4.40
CA LEU A 22 -3.55 -1.89 -3.70
C LEU A 22 -3.38 -0.41 -3.34
N ILE A 23 -2.18 0.03 -2.98
CA ILE A 23 -1.92 1.44 -2.66
C ILE A 23 -1.88 2.31 -3.93
N GLU A 24 -1.32 1.79 -5.02
CA GLU A 24 -1.10 2.57 -6.25
C GLU A 24 -2.33 2.65 -7.15
N THR A 25 -3.20 1.65 -7.15
CA THR A 25 -4.25 1.51 -8.18
C THR A 25 -5.69 1.53 -7.67
N VAL A 26 -5.92 1.40 -6.35
CA VAL A 26 -7.28 1.44 -5.81
C VAL A 26 -7.84 2.86 -5.86
N ASP A 27 -8.91 3.03 -6.64
CA ASP A 27 -9.72 4.24 -6.66
C ASP A 27 -10.92 4.10 -5.70
N LEU A 28 -11.04 5.06 -4.78
CA LEU A 28 -12.12 5.12 -3.78
C LEU A 28 -13.12 6.26 -4.04
N GLU A 29 -13.03 6.96 -5.17
CA GLU A 29 -13.86 8.13 -5.45
C GLU A 29 -15.36 7.79 -5.41
N SER A 30 -15.78 6.69 -6.03
CA SER A 30 -17.18 6.25 -5.99
C SER A 30 -17.68 6.00 -4.56
N LEU A 31 -16.85 5.42 -3.69
CA LEU A 31 -17.20 5.19 -2.29
C LEU A 31 -17.25 6.51 -1.50
N LYS A 32 -16.31 7.42 -1.78
CA LYS A 32 -16.28 8.76 -1.19
C LYS A 32 -17.55 9.52 -1.49
N GLN A 33 -18.02 9.49 -2.73
CA GLN A 33 -19.26 10.16 -3.16
C GLN A 33 -20.51 9.65 -2.44
N ILE A 34 -20.51 8.38 -2.01
CA ILE A 34 -21.61 7.79 -1.22
C ILE A 34 -21.50 8.20 0.26
N MET A 35 -20.29 8.26 0.81
CA MET A 35 -20.05 8.45 2.23
C MET A 35 -19.87 9.90 2.68
N VAL A 36 -19.66 10.83 1.74
CA VAL A 36 -19.36 12.24 2.01
C VAL A 36 -20.42 13.14 1.41
N ASP A 37 -21.22 13.75 2.27
CA ASP A 37 -22.31 14.67 1.95
C ASP A 37 -22.13 16.06 2.59
N ASP A 38 -21.24 16.19 3.58
CA ASP A 38 -20.98 17.43 4.31
C ASP A 38 -19.51 17.57 4.73
N LYS A 39 -19.19 18.71 5.37
CA LYS A 39 -17.82 19.02 5.82
C LYS A 39 -17.33 18.10 6.95
N VAL A 40 -18.23 17.60 7.80
CA VAL A 40 -17.90 16.71 8.92
C VAL A 40 -17.61 15.30 8.40
N THR A 41 -18.45 14.78 7.51
CA THR A 41 -18.24 13.47 6.86
C THR A 41 -16.98 13.50 5.97
N GLY A 42 -16.69 14.62 5.31
CA GLY A 42 -15.43 14.82 4.57
C GLY A 42 -14.18 14.71 5.46
N LYS A 43 -14.16 15.40 6.61
CA LYS A 43 -13.03 15.30 7.56
C LYS A 43 -12.83 13.87 8.10
N ARG A 44 -13.93 13.15 8.35
CA ARG A 44 -13.89 11.76 8.80
C ARG A 44 -13.36 10.84 7.70
N TRP A 45 -13.80 11.04 6.45
CA TRP A 45 -13.29 10.34 5.29
C TRP A 45 -11.78 10.50 5.16
N ASP A 46 -11.29 11.74 5.12
CA ASP A 46 -9.86 12.01 4.95
C ASP A 46 -9.01 11.39 6.07
N SER A 47 -9.48 11.50 7.31
CA SER A 47 -8.81 10.88 8.47
C SER A 47 -8.80 9.35 8.38
N GLY A 48 -9.93 8.75 8.00
CA GLY A 48 -10.07 7.31 7.83
C GLY A 48 -9.19 6.77 6.70
N ALA A 49 -9.25 7.40 5.52
CA ALA A 49 -8.44 7.06 4.36
C ALA A 49 -6.94 7.15 4.67
N LYS A 50 -6.51 8.23 5.36
CA LYS A 50 -5.12 8.38 5.81
C LYS A 50 -4.69 7.25 6.76
N ASN A 51 -5.54 6.87 7.70
CA ASN A 51 -5.24 5.79 8.64
C ASN A 51 -5.14 4.43 7.95
N VAL A 52 -6.02 4.14 6.99
CA VAL A 52 -5.97 2.91 6.19
C VAL A 52 -4.71 2.87 5.33
N LEU A 53 -4.38 3.97 4.63
CA LEU A 53 -3.16 4.06 3.85
C LEU A 53 -1.92 3.80 4.72
N LEU A 54 -1.84 4.44 5.89
CA LEU A 54 -0.73 4.22 6.82
C LEU A 54 -0.64 2.76 7.30
N LEU A 55 -1.77 2.09 7.53
CA LEU A 55 -1.78 0.66 7.86
C LEU A 55 -1.22 -0.19 6.72
N LEU A 56 -1.63 0.08 5.48
CA LEU A 56 -1.13 -0.61 4.28
C LEU A 56 0.36 -0.37 4.08
N GLU A 57 0.82 0.87 4.19
CA GLU A 57 2.24 1.22 4.07
C GLU A 57 3.09 0.54 5.15
N ASN A 58 2.64 0.55 6.41
CA ASN A 58 3.33 -0.16 7.48
C ASN A 58 3.36 -1.69 7.26
N MET A 59 2.32 -2.26 6.66
CA MET A 59 2.34 -3.66 6.24
C MET A 59 3.38 -3.88 5.15
N LYS A 60 3.40 -3.01 4.12
CA LYS A 60 4.33 -3.07 2.99
C LYS A 60 5.78 -2.93 3.44
N ASP A 61 6.08 -1.94 4.27
CA ASP A 61 7.43 -1.63 4.77
C ASP A 61 8.04 -2.79 5.56
N ARG A 62 7.23 -3.50 6.34
CA ARG A 62 7.68 -4.70 7.06
C ARG A 62 8.10 -5.84 6.13
N ARG A 63 7.77 -5.81 4.83
CA ARG A 63 8.24 -6.80 3.84
C ARG A 63 9.49 -6.35 3.07
N ARG A 64 9.83 -5.05 3.04
CA ARG A 64 10.96 -4.52 2.26
C ARG A 64 12.29 -5.25 2.52
N HIS A 65 12.57 -5.60 3.78
CA HIS A 65 13.78 -6.34 4.16
C HIS A 65 13.75 -7.84 3.86
N ARG A 66 12.61 -8.36 3.41
CA ARG A 66 12.41 -9.75 2.99
C ARG A 66 12.37 -9.92 1.47
N LEU A 67 12.43 -8.81 0.73
CA LEU A 67 12.57 -8.83 -0.71
C LEU A 67 13.97 -9.32 -1.07
N LYS A 68 14.15 -9.71 -2.33
CA LYS A 68 15.48 -10.03 -2.84
C LYS A 68 16.32 -8.76 -2.90
N PRO A 69 17.65 -8.83 -2.72
CA PRO A 69 18.53 -7.67 -2.82
C PRO A 69 18.42 -6.90 -4.14
N GLU A 70 18.10 -7.59 -5.23
CA GLU A 70 17.93 -7.00 -6.56
C GLU A 70 16.59 -6.27 -6.75
N HIS A 71 15.64 -6.48 -5.83
CA HIS A 71 14.32 -5.86 -5.90
C HIS A 71 14.44 -4.34 -5.68
N PRO A 72 13.82 -3.48 -6.50
CA PRO A 72 13.99 -2.01 -6.40
C PRO A 72 13.63 -1.41 -5.05
N GLU A 73 12.69 -2.05 -4.36
CA GLU A 73 12.16 -1.63 -3.05
C GLU A 73 12.82 -2.35 -1.86
N TYR A 74 13.83 -3.18 -2.10
CA TYR A 74 14.56 -3.84 -1.04
C TYR A 74 15.25 -2.82 -0.13
N LYS A 75 15.12 -3.02 1.18
CA LYS A 75 15.83 -2.24 2.20
C LYS A 75 16.37 -3.18 3.26
N GLU A 76 17.65 -3.06 3.58
CA GLU A 76 18.25 -3.83 4.66
C GLU A 76 17.56 -3.52 6.00
N LYS A 77 17.47 -4.50 6.89
CA LYS A 77 16.90 -4.29 8.22
C LYS A 77 17.91 -3.50 9.05
N GLU A 78 17.56 -2.26 9.43
CA GLU A 78 18.35 -1.48 10.39
C GLU A 78 18.52 -2.30 11.69
N LYS A 79 19.76 -2.32 12.20
CA LYS A 79 20.15 -3.12 13.37
C LYS A 79 19.61 -2.54 14.68
#